data_AF-A0A937SFE0-F1
#
_entry.id   AF-A0A937SFE0-F1
#
_cell.length_a   1.000
_cell.length_b   1.000
_cell.length_c   1.000
_cell.angle_alpha   90.00
_cell.angle_beta   90.00
_cell.angle_gamma   90.00
#
_symmetry.space_group_name_H-M   'P 1'
#
loop_
_entity.id
_entity.type
_entity.pdbx_description
1 polymer ?
#
loop_
_entity_poly.entity_id
_entity_poly.type
_entity_poly.pdbx_seq_one_letter_code
_entity_poly.pdbx_strand_id
1 'polypeptide(L)'
;MRAQSRLASFAHAFAGLAHVIRTQRNAWIHACASLAVIALAAWLHLGTIEWGLLILAMGLVWMAEFINSALEATVDLASPEAHPLARVGKDVGAAAVLVAALAAAAIGLLVLGPPLAVRLFRP
;
A
#
# COMPACT_ATOMS: atom_id res chain seq x y z
N MET A 1 0.28 13.99 27.87
CA MET A 1 0.76 13.85 26.48
C MET A 1 1.52 15.12 26.15
N ARG A 2 2.86 15.08 26.03
CA ARG A 2 3.66 16.28 25.71
C ARG A 2 3.31 16.73 24.29
N ALA A 3 3.09 18.03 24.08
CA ALA A 3 2.91 18.60 22.75
C ALA A 3 4.17 18.31 21.93
N GLN A 4 4.11 17.26 21.11
CA GLN A 4 5.20 16.91 20.23
C GLN A 4 5.38 18.04 19.22
N SER A 5 6.60 18.49 19.01
CA SER A 5 6.87 19.43 17.93
C SER A 5 6.46 18.79 16.60
N ARG A 6 5.97 19.58 15.64
CA ARG A 6 5.55 19.05 14.32
C ARG A 6 6.63 18.16 13.69
N LEU A 7 7.90 18.52 13.89
CA LEU A 7 9.08 17.76 13.45
C LEU A 7 9.16 16.36 14.10
N ALA A 8 8.85 16.24 15.39
CA ALA A 8 8.81 14.95 16.06
C ALA A 8 7.69 14.04 15.52
N SER A 9 6.52 14.59 15.18
CA SER A 9 5.43 13.82 14.55
C SER A 9 5.80 13.30 13.16
N PHE A 10 6.49 14.09 12.34
CA PHE A 10 7.04 13.60 11.06
C PHE A 10 8.09 12.52 11.26
N ALA A 11 9.01 12.69 12.21
CA ALA A 11 10.02 11.67 12.52
C ALA A 11 9.37 10.34 12.95
N HIS A 12 8.30 10.37 13.74
CA HIS A 12 7.54 9.18 14.10
C HIS A 12 6.84 8.53 12.90
N ALA A 13 6.27 9.33 11.99
CA ALA A 13 5.67 8.79 10.77
C ALA A 13 6.70 8.09 9.87
N PHE A 14 7.89 8.68 9.69
CA PHE A 14 8.99 8.05 8.95
C PHE A 14 9.51 6.79 9.64
N ALA A 15 9.57 6.76 10.97
CA ALA A 15 9.93 5.56 11.71
C ALA A 15 8.90 4.44 11.51
N GLY A 16 7.60 4.76 11.48
CA GLY A 16 6.53 3.82 11.16
C GLY A 16 6.64 3.26 9.73
N LEU A 17 6.92 4.12 8.75
CA LEU A 17 7.18 3.71 7.37
C LEU A 17 8.38 2.74 7.29
N ALA A 18 9.49 3.10 7.94
CA ALA A 18 10.69 2.28 7.97
C ALA A 18 10.46 0.93 8.67
N HIS A 19 9.62 0.90 9.71
CA HIS A 19 9.23 -0.32 10.39
C HIS A 19 8.52 -1.27 9.41
N VAL A 20 7.44 -0.83 8.77
CA VAL A 20 6.66 -1.68 7.85
C VAL A 20 7.49 -2.17 6.68
N ILE A 21 8.32 -1.32 6.06
CA ILE A 21 9.20 -1.76 4.96
C ILE A 21 10.21 -2.82 5.42
N ARG A 22 10.67 -2.77 6.67
CA ARG A 22 11.65 -3.74 7.18
C ARG A 22 11.02 -5.04 7.66
N THR A 23 9.81 -5.01 8.19
CA THR A 23 9.17 -6.16 8.84
C THR A 23 8.21 -6.91 7.93
N GLN A 24 7.55 -6.21 7.01
CA GLN A 24 6.49 -6.79 6.19
C GLN A 24 6.97 -7.14 4.78
N ARG A 25 6.82 -8.41 4.41
CA ARG A 25 7.15 -8.89 3.05
C ARG A 25 6.20 -8.31 2.00
N ASN A 26 4.93 -8.13 2.34
CA ASN A 26 3.93 -7.55 1.43
C ASN A 26 4.25 -6.09 1.09
N ALA A 27 4.77 -5.31 2.05
CA ALA A 27 5.24 -3.95 1.81
C ALA A 27 6.30 -3.87 0.69
N TRP A 28 7.22 -4.84 0.56
CA TRP A 28 8.17 -4.88 -0.56
C TRP A 28 7.49 -5.12 -1.90
N ILE A 29 6.51 -6.03 -1.94
CA ILE A 29 5.72 -6.30 -3.16
C ILE A 29 4.99 -5.02 -3.59
N HIS A 30 4.35 -4.33 -2.64
CA HIS A 30 3.66 -3.08 -2.90
C HIS A 30 4.62 -1.98 -3.36
N ALA A 31 5.82 -1.87 -2.77
CA ALA A 31 6.84 -0.91 -3.21
C ALA A 31 7.32 -1.16 -4.64
N CYS A 32 7.67 -2.41 -4.96
CA CYS A 32 8.09 -2.76 -6.32
C CYS A 32 6.96 -2.52 -7.33
N ALA A 33 5.73 -2.89 -7.00
CA ALA A 33 4.56 -2.65 -7.85
C ALA A 33 4.31 -1.15 -8.06
N SER A 34 4.36 -0.34 -6.99
CA SER A 34 4.22 1.10 -7.08
C SER A 34 5.28 1.73 -7.98
N LEU A 35 6.55 1.32 -7.82
CA LEU A 35 7.63 1.82 -8.66
C LEU A 35 7.43 1.45 -10.14
N ALA A 36 7.00 0.22 -10.42
CA ALA A 36 6.70 -0.21 -11.78
C ALA A 36 5.54 0.59 -12.40
N VAL A 37 4.47 0.83 -11.64
CA VAL A 37 3.32 1.65 -12.07
C VAL A 37 3.75 3.08 -12.37
N ILE A 38 4.56 3.70 -11.51
CA ILE A 38 5.10 5.06 -11.72
C ILE A 38 5.95 5.12 -12.98
N ALA A 39 6.86 4.15 -13.16
CA ALA A 39 7.73 4.09 -14.34
C ALA A 39 6.92 3.93 -15.64
N LEU A 40 5.92 3.04 -15.64
CA LEU A 40 5.03 2.84 -16.78
C LEU A 40 4.17 4.08 -17.07
N ALA A 41 3.58 4.70 -16.06
CA ALA A 41 2.78 5.91 -16.21
C ALA A 41 3.59 7.07 -16.82
N ALA A 42 4.84 7.23 -16.38
CA ALA A 42 5.76 8.21 -16.95
C ALA A 42 6.14 7.88 -18.39
N TRP A 43 6.49 6.63 -18.69
CA TRP A 43 6.86 6.19 -20.04
C TRP A 43 5.69 6.31 -21.04
N LEU A 44 4.46 6.05 -20.59
CA LEU A 44 3.24 6.19 -21.38
C LEU A 44 2.72 7.63 -21.48
N HIS A 45 3.38 8.59 -20.81
CA HIS A 45 3.01 10.01 -20.82
C HIS A 45 1.54 10.24 -20.42
N LEU A 46 1.10 9.55 -19.36
CA LEU A 46 -0.28 9.65 -18.88
C LEU A 46 -0.66 11.07 -18.43
N GLY A 47 -1.93 11.40 -18.58
CA GLY A 47 -2.51 12.67 -18.15
C GLY A 47 -2.66 12.77 -16.63
N THR A 48 -3.02 13.97 -16.17
CA THR A 48 -3.10 14.29 -14.73
C THR A 48 -4.20 13.50 -14.01
N ILE A 49 -5.30 13.17 -14.70
CA ILE A 49 -6.41 12.39 -14.13
C ILE A 49 -5.98 10.94 -13.91
N GLU A 50 -5.32 10.34 -14.90
CA GLU A 50 -4.77 8.99 -14.81
C GLU A 50 -3.74 8.88 -13.67
N TRP A 51 -2.84 9.86 -13.57
CA TRP A 51 -1.91 9.95 -12.43
C TRP A 51 -2.64 10.04 -11.10
N GLY A 52 -3.68 10.88 -10.99
CA GLY A 52 -4.49 10.99 -9.78
C GLY A 52 -5.11 9.66 -9.35
N LEU A 53 -5.66 8.89 -10.31
CA LEU A 53 -6.22 7.57 -10.05
C LEU A 53 -5.17 6.56 -9.60
N LEU A 54 -4.00 6.53 -10.25
CA LEU A 54 -2.91 5.62 -9.87
C LEU A 54 -2.33 5.96 -8.49
N ILE A 55 -2.15 7.25 -8.19
CA ILE A 55 -1.69 7.71 -6.87
C ILE A 55 -2.70 7.31 -5.79
N LEU A 56 -4.00 7.51 -6.04
CA LEU A 56 -5.05 7.12 -5.09
C LEU A 56 -5.07 5.60 -4.86
N ALA A 57 -4.97 4.81 -5.93
CA ALA A 57 -4.94 3.36 -5.86
C ALA A 57 -3.74 2.84 -5.06
N MET A 58 -2.52 3.34 -5.35
CA MET A 58 -1.33 2.99 -4.59
C MET A 58 -1.44 3.45 -3.13
N GLY A 59 -1.93 4.66 -2.89
CA GLY A 59 -2.13 5.22 -1.56
C GLY A 59 -3.08 4.36 -0.71
N LEU A 60 -4.16 3.85 -1.30
CA LEU A 60 -5.10 2.96 -0.62
C LEU A 60 -4.44 1.64 -0.19
N VAL A 61 -3.63 1.04 -1.06
CA VAL A 61 -2.89 -0.19 -0.75
C VAL A 61 -1.92 0.02 0.42
N TRP A 62 -1.13 1.10 0.36
CA TRP A 62 -0.19 1.44 1.43
C TRP A 62 -0.90 1.74 2.74
N MET A 63 -2.02 2.48 2.71
CA MET A 63 -2.81 2.74 3.90
C MET A 63 -3.35 1.44 4.52
N ALA A 64 -3.86 0.51 3.71
CA ALA A 64 -4.33 -0.78 4.19
C ALA A 64 -3.19 -1.60 4.84
N GLU A 65 -2.00 -1.62 4.22
CA GLU A 65 -0.82 -2.32 4.76
C GLU A 65 -0.34 -1.72 6.09
N PHE A 66 -0.35 -0.38 6.23
CA PHE A 66 -0.01 0.28 7.49
C PHE A 66 -1.03 -0.02 8.60
N ILE A 67 -2.33 0.00 8.26
CA ILE A 67 -3.39 -0.35 9.21
C ILE A 67 -3.28 -1.81 9.63
N ASN A 68 -3.03 -2.73 8.68
CA ASN A 68 -2.81 -4.14 8.99
C ASN A 68 -1.62 -4.33 9.94
N SER A 69 -0.48 -3.69 9.65
CA SER A 69 0.72 -3.75 10.50
C SER A 69 0.46 -3.19 11.91
N ALA A 70 -0.31 -2.10 12.02
CA ALA A 70 -0.68 -1.52 13.31
C ALA A 70 -1.64 -2.44 14.09
N LEU A 71 -2.56 -3.10 13.39
CA LEU A 71 -3.47 -4.09 13.97
C LEU A 71 -2.69 -5.31 14.47
N GLU A 72 -1.77 -5.85 13.67
CA GLU A 72 -0.89 -6.96 14.07
C GLU A 72 -0.13 -6.62 15.35
N ALA A 73 0.53 -5.45 15.41
CA ALA A 73 1.27 -5.01 16.58
C ALA A 73 0.36 -4.84 17.82
N THR A 74 -0.87 -4.34 17.64
CA THR A 74 -1.84 -4.19 18.73
C THR A 74 -2.32 -5.54 19.24
N VAL A 75 -2.59 -6.49 18.34
CA VAL A 75 -3.01 -7.84 18.67
C VAL A 75 -1.89 -8.63 19.36
N ASP A 76 -0.65 -8.49 18.89
CA ASP A 76 0.54 -9.13 19.49
C ASP A 76 0.79 -8.63 20.91
N LEU A 77 0.54 -7.35 21.16
CA LEU A 77 0.61 -6.78 22.50
C LEU A 77 -0.52 -7.29 23.40
N ALA A 78 -1.74 -7.38 22.89
CA ALA A 78 -2.92 -7.75 23.68
C ALA A 78 -3.04 -9.26 23.95
N SER A 79 -2.51 -10.10 23.06
CA SER A 79 -2.57 -11.57 23.15
C SER A 79 -1.21 -12.18 22.77
N PRO A 80 -0.25 -12.21 23.72
CA PRO A 80 1.07 -12.80 23.47
C PRO A 80 1.01 -14.30 23.17
N GLU A 81 -0.02 -14.99 23.69
CA GLU A 81 -0.30 -16.39 23.40
C GLU A 81 -1.30 -16.51 22.22
N ALA A 82 -1.22 -17.64 21.50
CA ALA A 82 -2.07 -17.90 20.35
C ALA A 82 -3.55 -18.01 20.75
N HIS A 83 -4.33 -16.96 20.48
CA HIS A 83 -5.77 -16.93 20.76
C HIS A 83 -6.59 -17.01 19.46
N PRO A 84 -7.68 -17.82 19.39
CA PRO A 84 -8.48 -17.97 18.18
C PRO A 84 -9.00 -16.65 17.59
N LEU A 85 -9.47 -15.72 18.45
CA LEU A 85 -9.92 -14.40 18.00
C LEU A 85 -8.79 -13.50 17.48
N ALA A 86 -7.58 -13.61 18.06
CA ALA A 86 -6.42 -12.87 17.59
C ALA A 86 -6.03 -13.30 16.17
N ARG A 87 -6.11 -14.61 15.90
CA ARG A 87 -5.93 -15.15 14.54
C ARG A 87 -6.95 -14.58 13.57
N VAL A 88 -8.24 -14.62 13.92
CA VAL A 88 -9.30 -14.05 13.06
C VAL A 88 -9.06 -12.57 12.76
N GLY A 89 -8.69 -11.78 13.76
CA GLY A 89 -8.38 -10.36 13.57
C GLY A 89 -7.25 -10.12 12.57
N LYS A 90 -6.15 -10.87 12.69
CA LYS A 90 -5.02 -10.81 11.75
C LYS A 90 -5.41 -11.26 10.35
N ASP A 91 -6.15 -12.35 10.24
CA ASP A 91 -6.61 -12.89 8.94
C ASP A 91 -7.51 -11.87 8.21
N VAL A 92 -8.40 -11.18 8.94
CA VAL A 92 -9.26 -10.13 8.39
C VAL A 92 -8.45 -8.89 7.99
N GLY A 93 -7.45 -8.50 8.78
CA GLY A 93 -6.52 -7.42 8.44
C GLY A 93 -5.80 -7.69 7.12
N ALA A 94 -5.25 -8.89 6.97
CA ALA A 94 -4.59 -9.32 5.74
C ALA A 94 -5.57 -9.36 4.55
N ALA A 95 -6.81 -9.79 4.76
CA ALA A 95 -7.85 -9.78 3.73
C ALA A 95 -8.17 -8.34 3.25
N ALA A 96 -8.16 -7.35 4.14
CA ALA A 96 -8.36 -5.95 3.76
C ALA A 96 -7.24 -5.43 2.82
N VAL A 97 -5.98 -5.79 3.09
CA VAL A 97 -4.85 -5.48 2.19
C VAL A 97 -5.04 -6.14 0.84
N LEU A 98 -5.45 -7.41 0.81
CA LEU A 98 -5.72 -8.14 -0.44
C LEU A 98 -6.81 -7.45 -1.28
N VAL A 99 -7.92 -7.05 -0.66
CA VAL A 99 -9.00 -6.33 -1.35
C VAL A 99 -8.51 -5.00 -1.93
N ALA A 100 -7.72 -4.24 -1.16
CA ALA A 100 -7.12 -2.99 -1.63
C ALA A 100 -6.19 -3.23 -2.83
N ALA A 101 -5.36 -4.28 -2.78
CA ALA A 101 -4.45 -4.65 -3.85
C ALA A 101 -5.18 -5.07 -5.14
N LEU A 102 -6.28 -5.84 -5.02
CA LEU A 102 -7.10 -6.24 -6.17
C LEU A 102 -7.79 -5.03 -6.81
N ALA A 103 -8.34 -4.12 -6.00
CA ALA A 103 -8.93 -2.89 -6.51
C ALA A 103 -7.88 -2.02 -7.23
N ALA A 104 -6.69 -1.87 -6.65
CA ALA A 104 -5.59 -1.15 -7.27
C ALA A 104 -5.11 -1.81 -8.58
N ALA A 105 -5.07 -3.14 -8.63
CA ALA A 105 -4.74 -3.88 -9.86
C ALA A 105 -5.79 -3.64 -10.96
N ALA A 106 -7.09 -3.66 -10.61
CA ALA A 106 -8.15 -3.37 -11.55
C ALA A 106 -8.05 -1.93 -12.09
N ILE A 107 -7.83 -0.94 -11.23
CA ILE A 107 -7.61 0.46 -11.63
C ILE A 107 -6.38 0.56 -12.54
N GLY A 108 -5.28 -0.09 -12.16
CA GLY A 108 -4.05 -0.12 -12.94
C GLY A 108 -4.27 -0.69 -14.34
N LEU A 109 -5.01 -1.78 -14.48
CA LEU A 109 -5.37 -2.35 -15.79
C LEU A 109 -6.23 -1.41 -16.63
N LEU A 110 -7.21 -0.73 -16.02
CA LEU A 110 -8.08 0.21 -16.73
C LEU A 110 -7.33 1.46 -17.21
N VAL A 111 -6.38 1.96 -16.41
CA VAL A 111 -5.64 3.19 -16.71
C VAL A 111 -4.43 2.93 -17.61
N LEU A 112 -3.65 1.88 -17.33
CA LEU A 112 -2.43 1.56 -18.08
C LEU A 112 -2.69 0.68 -19.31
N GLY A 113 -3.74 -0.16 -19.28
CA GLY A 113 -4.00 -1.17 -20.31
C GLY A 113 -4.17 -0.59 -21.71
N PRO A 114 -5.11 0.34 -21.95
CA PRO A 114 -5.30 0.94 -23.27
C PRO A 114 -4.04 1.63 -23.84
N PRO A 115 -3.35 2.55 -23.13
CA PRO A 115 -2.16 3.19 -23.68
C PRO A 115 -0.99 2.21 -23.89
N LEU A 116 -0.85 1.20 -23.04
CA LEU A 116 0.15 0.15 -23.20
C LEU A 116 -0.11 -0.71 -24.45
N ALA A 117 -1.37 -1.10 -24.67
CA ALA A 117 -1.76 -1.87 -25.85
C ALA A 117 -1.53 -1.07 -27.14
N VAL A 118 -1.89 0.21 -27.17
CA VAL A 118 -1.62 1.09 -28.32
C VAL A 118 -0.11 1.15 -28.60
N ARG A 119 0.71 1.38 -27.57
CA ARG A 119 2.17 1.51 -27.74
C ARG A 119 2.85 0.21 -28.22
N LEU A 120 2.36 -0.95 -27.79
CA LEU A 120 2.95 -2.25 -28.14
C LEU A 120 2.49 -2.79 -29.50
N PHE A 121 1.21 -2.60 -29.85
CA PHE A 121 0.60 -3.25 -31.02
C PHE A 121 0.38 -2.32 -32.22
N ARG A 122 0.60 -1.01 -32.06
CA ARG A 122 0.60 -0.06 -33.17
C ARG A 122 1.96 0.65 -33.23
N PRO A 123 2.94 0.09 -33.98
CA PRO A 123 4.26 0.68 -34.13
C PRO A 123 4.21 2.03 -34.84
#